data_AF-W0T5M9-F1
#
_entry.id   AF-W0T5M9-F1
#
_cell.length_a   1.000
_cell.length_b   1.000
_cell.length_c   1.000
_cell.angle_alpha   90.00
_cell.angle_beta   90.00
_cell.angle_gamma   90.00
#
_symmetry.space_group_name_H-M   'P 1'
#
loop_
_entity.id
_entity.type
_entity.pdbx_description
1 polymer ?
#
loop_
_entity_poly.entity_id
_entity_poly.type
_entity_poly.pdbx_seq_one_letter_code
_entity_poly.pdbx_strand_id
1 'polypeptide(L)'
;MTREEPSWEVFLKDLKQQCEDNNGSKTISVIVFCEEEDTLKQFFKYIDAIDESSNSNLLQEVPVVLSPIGYYTKEITTDQGWQVELNISCMPPPWKTTSIDLIPLLLKSEDPKSSMCFILLVDWVKEDQSYWLEDMNELFTKCNQIQPDVSKHNSLMMINSDYCKHLETTHARWSASTVDFMHQSLRIMALNLGLSVYSDKNDSVLATKSAAGIPLTGEERKELSDLVHLESLNIIQGSDSLSKISMIDESFPTSAYSKDLDKLRQDYANTIPQMKTRDNKATVETSDTQESVAIPDVQEQLEHLYNLQKKQSSTKRLQQHQQQQLDSHQSVIQETITTAIMNGGKHDYNNEALEAATISPGEDDDALDSLVDNIVQRHQIS
;
A
#
# COMPACT_ATOMS: atom_id res chain seq x y z
N MET A 1 15.96 0.81 -27.35
CA MET A 1 15.93 1.70 -26.17
C MET A 1 17.33 1.72 -25.61
N THR A 2 18.05 2.80 -25.89
CA THR A 2 19.36 3.10 -25.32
C THR A 2 19.21 3.24 -23.81
N ARG A 3 20.04 2.51 -23.05
CA ARG A 3 20.15 2.67 -21.59
C ARG A 3 20.66 4.08 -21.32
N GLU A 4 19.78 4.97 -20.92
CA GLU A 4 20.18 6.12 -20.12
C GLU A 4 19.98 5.71 -18.67
N GLU A 5 21.01 5.07 -18.11
CA GLU A 5 21.21 5.17 -16.67
C GLU A 5 21.40 6.68 -16.38
N PRO A 6 20.71 7.30 -15.41
CA PRO A 6 21.23 8.49 -14.77
C PRO A 6 22.44 8.00 -13.94
N SER A 7 23.49 7.71 -14.69
CA SER A 7 24.67 6.98 -14.27
C SER A 7 25.44 7.89 -13.33
N TRP A 8 26.10 7.26 -12.36
CA TRP A 8 27.27 7.75 -11.64
C TRP A 8 28.14 8.79 -12.38
N GLU A 9 28.17 8.77 -13.72
CA GLU A 9 28.73 9.77 -14.61
C GLU A 9 28.21 11.21 -14.41
N VAL A 10 26.91 11.43 -14.17
CA VAL A 10 26.36 12.78 -13.88
C VAL A 10 26.89 13.27 -12.54
N PHE A 11 26.86 12.40 -11.52
CA PHE A 11 27.44 12.69 -10.21
C PHE A 11 28.95 12.96 -10.29
N LEU A 12 29.71 12.15 -11.04
CA LEU A 12 31.15 12.36 -11.25
C LEU A 12 31.44 13.62 -12.07
N LYS A 13 30.56 14.00 -12.99
CA LYS A 13 30.67 15.23 -13.77
C LYS A 13 30.40 16.46 -12.90
N ASP A 14 29.38 16.40 -12.05
CA ASP A 14 29.12 17.40 -10.99
C ASP A 14 30.33 17.51 -10.04
N LEU A 15 30.87 16.38 -9.58
CA LEU A 15 32.02 16.34 -8.67
C LEU A 15 33.28 16.92 -9.32
N LYS A 16 33.50 16.64 -10.61
CA LYS A 16 34.61 17.23 -11.38
C LYS A 16 34.43 18.74 -11.55
N GLN A 17 33.23 19.18 -11.91
CA GLN A 17 32.89 20.60 -12.05
C GLN A 17 33.04 21.37 -10.73
N GLN A 18 32.71 20.72 -9.61
CA GLN A 18 32.83 21.29 -8.26
C GLN A 18 34.27 21.33 -7.73
N CYS A 19 35.09 20.33 -8.09
CA CYS A 19 36.54 20.39 -7.86
C CYS A 19 37.19 21.57 -8.61
N GLU A 20 36.63 21.96 -9.75
CA GLU A 20 37.10 23.10 -10.54
C GLU A 20 36.65 24.46 -9.96
N ASP A 21 35.44 24.53 -9.37
CA ASP A 21 34.85 25.78 -8.85
C ASP A 21 35.20 26.10 -7.38
N ASN A 22 35.84 25.17 -6.65
CA ASN A 22 36.28 25.34 -5.25
C ASN A 22 35.18 25.75 -4.25
N ASN A 23 33.91 25.64 -4.67
CA ASN A 23 32.75 26.08 -3.91
C ASN A 23 32.03 24.84 -3.36
N GLY A 24 32.16 24.59 -2.06
CA GLY A 24 31.53 23.45 -1.38
C GLY A 24 30.01 23.60 -1.16
N SER A 25 29.37 24.53 -1.88
CA SER A 25 27.95 24.85 -1.78
C SER A 25 27.18 24.37 -3.01
N LYS A 26 26.07 23.65 -2.80
CA LYS A 26 25.15 23.20 -3.85
C LYS A 26 23.75 23.74 -3.59
N THR A 27 23.13 24.34 -4.60
CA THR A 27 21.73 24.76 -4.53
C THR A 27 20.85 23.71 -5.19
N ILE A 28 19.77 23.32 -4.52
CA ILE A 28 18.76 22.40 -5.03
C ILE A 28 17.41 23.09 -4.96
N SER A 29 16.72 23.14 -6.09
CA SER A 29 15.39 23.71 -6.17
C SER A 29 14.37 22.60 -6.22
N VAL A 30 13.42 22.63 -5.29
CA VAL A 30 12.41 21.59 -5.09
C VAL A 30 11.05 22.20 -5.34
N ILE A 31 10.27 21.62 -6.26
CA ILE A 31 8.87 21.95 -6.45
C ILE A 31 8.03 20.82 -5.88
N VAL A 32 7.26 21.13 -4.83
CA VAL A 32 6.42 20.19 -4.11
C VAL A 32 4.96 20.40 -4.50
N PHE A 33 4.35 19.37 -5.06
CA PHE A 33 2.92 19.30 -5.36
C PHE A 33 2.22 18.56 -4.22
N CYS A 34 1.27 19.22 -3.58
CA CYS A 34 0.58 18.65 -2.43
C CYS A 34 -0.84 19.18 -2.35
N GLU A 35 -1.83 18.29 -2.19
CA GLU A 35 -3.24 18.67 -2.10
C GLU A 35 -3.58 19.34 -0.75
N GLU A 36 -2.89 18.94 0.30
CA GLU A 36 -3.37 19.05 1.67
C GLU A 36 -2.32 19.68 2.58
N GLU A 37 -2.75 20.66 3.36
CA GLU A 37 -1.84 21.44 4.21
C GLU A 37 -1.20 20.58 5.29
N ASP A 38 -1.94 19.62 5.87
CA ASP A 38 -1.41 18.75 6.93
C ASP A 38 -0.37 17.76 6.41
N THR A 39 -0.55 17.24 5.19
CA THR A 39 0.44 16.42 4.50
C THR A 39 1.71 17.23 4.23
N LEU A 40 1.56 18.48 3.76
CA LEU A 40 2.69 19.37 3.53
C LEU A 40 3.45 19.73 4.82
N LYS A 41 2.73 20.00 5.92
CA LYS A 41 3.33 20.24 7.24
C LYS A 41 4.14 19.04 7.69
N GLN A 42 3.62 17.83 7.50
CA GLN A 42 4.34 16.60 7.88
C GLN A 42 5.63 16.45 7.06
N PHE A 43 5.58 16.72 5.76
CA PHE A 43 6.78 16.77 4.91
C PHE A 43 7.82 17.79 5.42
N PHE A 44 7.38 19.01 5.76
CA PHE A 44 8.29 20.03 6.28
C PHE A 44 8.92 19.66 7.62
N LYS A 45 8.21 18.95 8.52
CA LYS A 45 8.83 18.42 9.75
C LYS A 45 10.00 17.50 9.43
N TYR A 46 9.86 16.64 8.42
CA TYR A 46 10.96 15.77 7.99
C TYR A 46 12.11 16.59 7.39
N ILE A 47 11.81 17.59 6.56
CA ILE A 47 12.83 18.51 6.02
C ILE A 47 13.58 19.23 7.14
N ASP A 48 12.88 19.76 8.15
CA ASP A 48 13.45 20.45 9.30
C ASP A 48 14.35 19.53 10.15
N ALA A 49 14.06 18.23 10.19
CA ALA A 49 14.90 17.24 10.86
C ALA A 49 16.16 16.82 10.06
N ILE A 50 16.27 17.16 8.77
CA ILE A 50 17.49 16.92 7.99
C ILE A 50 18.56 17.93 8.44
N ASP A 51 19.50 17.48 9.29
CA ASP A 51 20.53 18.32 9.93
C ASP A 51 19.98 19.24 11.03
N GLU A 52 19.81 18.69 12.23
CA GLU A 52 19.46 19.44 13.45
C GLU A 52 20.62 20.31 13.99
N SER A 53 21.84 20.16 13.44
CA SER A 53 23.04 20.84 13.93
C SER A 53 23.24 22.23 13.35
N SER A 54 22.63 22.51 12.19
CA SER A 54 22.50 23.85 11.66
C SER A 54 21.52 24.63 12.53
N ASN A 55 22.03 25.63 13.26
CA ASN A 55 21.19 26.55 14.02
C ASN A 55 20.09 27.09 13.11
N SER A 56 18.84 26.72 13.39
CA SER A 56 17.65 27.30 12.79
C SER A 56 17.51 28.76 13.24
N ASN A 57 18.38 29.63 12.72
CA ASN A 57 18.26 31.08 12.88
C ASN A 57 17.11 31.66 12.06
N LEU A 58 16.27 30.82 11.45
CA LEU A 58 15.04 31.24 10.82
C LEU A 58 13.86 30.84 11.70
N LEU A 59 13.48 31.77 12.58
CA LEU A 59 12.09 32.05 12.94
C LEU A 59 11.29 32.43 11.67
N GLN A 60 11.25 31.57 10.66
CA GLN A 60 10.21 31.60 9.66
C GLN A 60 9.29 30.45 10.02
N GLU A 61 8.14 30.81 10.58
CA GLU A 61 7.01 29.90 10.73
C GLU A 61 6.92 29.05 9.46
N VAL A 62 6.96 27.71 9.62
CA VAL A 62 6.63 26.74 8.54
C VAL A 62 5.47 27.35 7.78
N PRO A 63 5.51 27.54 6.45
CA PRO A 63 4.44 28.23 5.74
C PRO A 63 3.09 27.52 6.00
N VAL A 64 2.32 28.01 6.97
CA VAL A 64 1.07 27.40 7.46
C VAL A 64 -0.10 27.72 6.51
N VAL A 65 0.19 28.27 5.33
CA VAL A 65 -0.85 28.66 4.38
C VAL A 65 -0.42 28.18 3.02
N LEU A 66 -1.26 27.37 2.38
CA LEU A 66 -1.21 27.08 0.95
C LEU A 66 -1.47 28.38 0.17
N SER A 67 -0.49 29.30 0.19
CA SER A 67 -0.37 30.37 -0.79
C SER A 67 -0.26 29.72 -2.17
N PRO A 68 -0.79 30.33 -3.25
CA PRO A 68 -0.72 29.77 -4.60
C PRO A 68 0.71 29.37 -5.02
N ILE A 69 1.72 30.02 -4.44
CA ILE A 69 3.10 29.53 -4.37
C ILE A 69 3.62 29.84 -2.96
N GLY A 70 3.88 28.81 -2.15
CA GLY A 70 4.65 28.93 -0.90
C GLY A 70 6.13 28.81 -1.20
N TYR A 71 7.00 29.55 -0.50
CA TYR A 71 8.45 29.45 -0.65
C TYR A 71 9.11 29.24 0.71
N TYR A 72 10.04 28.30 0.78
CA TYR A 72 10.76 27.92 1.99
C TYR A 72 12.22 27.61 1.61
N THR A 73 13.17 28.10 2.40
CA THR A 73 14.60 27.84 2.18
C THR A 73 15.22 27.20 3.42
N LYS A 74 16.08 26.20 3.20
CA LYS A 74 16.86 25.57 4.27
C LYS A 74 18.30 25.34 3.86
N GLU A 75 19.24 25.72 4.72
CA GLU A 75 20.64 25.36 4.60
C GLU A 75 20.90 24.06 5.38
N ILE A 76 21.56 23.10 4.73
CA ILE A 76 21.86 21.77 5.28
C ILE A 76 23.36 21.54 5.15
N THR A 77 24.00 21.17 6.26
CA THR A 77 25.38 20.67 6.22
C THR A 77 25.35 19.15 6.16
N THR A 78 25.87 18.57 5.07
CA THR A 78 25.99 17.11 4.96
C THR A 78 27.11 16.57 5.85
N ASP A 79 27.09 15.27 6.17
CA ASP A 79 28.17 14.61 6.93
C ASP A 79 29.54 14.72 6.25
N GLN A 80 29.55 14.99 4.94
CA GLN A 80 30.77 15.21 4.15
C GLN A 80 31.26 16.67 4.21
N GLY A 81 30.57 17.53 4.96
CA GLY A 81 30.87 18.95 5.11
C GLY A 81 30.35 19.84 3.98
N TRP A 82 29.46 19.33 3.13
CA TRP A 82 28.91 20.11 2.01
C TRP A 82 27.78 20.99 2.51
N GLN A 83 27.74 22.24 2.04
CA GLN A 83 26.63 23.14 2.29
C GLN A 83 25.61 22.97 1.17
N VAL A 84 24.38 22.61 1.51
CA VAL A 84 23.29 22.46 0.55
C VAL A 84 22.21 23.47 0.87
N GLU A 85 21.92 24.36 -0.07
CA GLU A 85 20.80 25.30 0.03
C GLU A 85 19.60 24.68 -0.70
N LEU A 86 18.56 24.33 0.05
CA LEU A 86 17.29 23.88 -0.49
C LEU A 86 16.36 25.07 -0.70
N ASN A 87 15.86 25.24 -1.91
CA ASN A 87 14.84 26.22 -2.26
C ASN A 87 13.55 25.48 -2.62
N ILE A 88 12.60 25.43 -1.69
CA ILE A 88 11.36 24.66 -1.80
C ILE A 88 10.20 25.59 -2.18
N SER A 89 9.60 25.34 -3.34
CA SER A 89 8.37 25.98 -3.79
C SER A 89 7.20 25.00 -3.70
N CYS A 90 6.11 25.38 -3.05
CA CYS A 90 4.92 24.54 -2.90
C CYS A 90 3.83 24.98 -3.87
N MET A 91 3.21 24.02 -4.56
CA MET A 91 2.11 24.23 -5.48
C MET A 91 0.87 23.43 -5.04
N PRO A 92 -0.18 24.10 -4.52
CA PRO A 92 -1.45 23.44 -4.23
C PRO A 92 -2.25 23.15 -5.52
N PRO A 93 -3.30 22.32 -5.44
CA PRO A 93 -4.26 22.18 -6.52
C PRO A 93 -4.90 23.53 -6.85
N PRO A 94 -5.29 23.77 -8.11
CA PRO A 94 -5.27 22.83 -9.23
C PRO A 94 -4.00 22.96 -10.10
N TRP A 95 -2.95 22.16 -9.82
CA TRP A 95 -1.84 21.96 -10.78
C TRP A 95 -2.30 21.30 -12.08
N LYS A 96 -3.50 20.68 -12.07
CA LYS A 96 -4.18 20.13 -13.25
C LYS A 96 -4.59 21.20 -14.28
N THR A 97 -4.59 22.49 -13.91
CA THR A 97 -5.01 23.58 -14.82
C THR A 97 -3.90 24.59 -15.13
N THR A 98 -3.72 25.63 -14.31
CA THR A 98 -2.95 26.84 -14.67
C THR A 98 -1.73 27.09 -13.77
N SER A 99 -1.70 26.56 -12.55
CA SER A 99 -0.55 26.76 -11.64
C SER A 99 0.73 26.11 -12.17
N ILE A 100 0.59 25.01 -12.92
CA ILE A 100 1.74 24.30 -13.52
C ILE A 100 2.43 25.15 -14.61
N ASP A 101 1.69 26.08 -15.24
CA ASP A 101 2.24 27.02 -16.22
C ASP A 101 3.14 28.09 -15.57
N LEU A 102 3.16 28.17 -14.23
CA LEU A 102 4.06 29.05 -13.48
C LEU A 102 5.45 28.41 -13.27
N ILE A 103 5.60 27.09 -13.45
CA ILE A 103 6.89 26.39 -13.32
C ILE A 103 7.98 27.04 -14.19
N PRO A 104 7.76 27.33 -15.50
CA PRO A 104 8.75 28.05 -16.31
C PRO A 104 9.18 29.40 -15.74
N LEU A 105 8.31 30.10 -15.01
CA LEU A 105 8.64 31.39 -14.40
C LEU A 105 9.53 31.21 -13.17
N LEU A 106 9.20 30.22 -12.31
CA LEU A 106 10.03 29.85 -11.17
C LEU A 106 11.43 29.43 -11.63
N LEU A 107 11.48 28.60 -12.67
CA LEU A 107 12.71 28.10 -13.25
C LEU A 107 13.64 29.17 -13.83
N LYS A 108 13.09 30.24 -14.40
CA LYS A 108 13.90 31.36 -14.93
C LYS A 108 14.65 32.13 -13.85
N SER A 109 14.16 32.05 -12.60
CA SER A 109 14.78 32.75 -11.47
C SER A 109 15.90 31.95 -10.81
N GLU A 110 16.09 30.69 -11.20
CA GLU A 110 17.06 29.80 -10.58
C GLU A 110 18.46 29.87 -11.23
N ASP A 111 19.48 29.58 -10.42
CA ASP A 111 20.85 29.47 -10.89
C ASP A 111 20.93 28.32 -11.92
N PRO A 112 21.50 28.52 -13.11
CA PRO A 112 21.72 27.45 -14.08
C PRO A 112 22.57 26.27 -13.56
N LYS A 113 23.25 26.42 -12.41
CA LYS A 113 23.97 25.33 -11.71
C LYS A 113 23.10 24.56 -10.71
N SER A 114 21.89 25.00 -10.43
CA SER A 114 20.99 24.34 -9.49
C SER A 114 20.49 23.00 -10.03
N SER A 115 20.38 22.02 -9.14
CA SER A 115 19.71 20.75 -9.46
C SER A 115 18.21 20.92 -9.20
N MET A 116 17.38 20.42 -10.11
CA MET A 116 15.93 20.52 -9.97
C MET A 116 15.30 19.22 -9.49
N CYS A 117 14.35 19.33 -8.57
CA CYS A 117 13.55 18.23 -8.07
C CYS A 117 12.05 18.54 -8.12
N PHE A 118 11.26 17.58 -8.59
CA PHE A 118 9.80 17.62 -8.53
C PHE A 118 9.30 16.51 -7.61
N ILE A 119 8.50 16.87 -6.62
CA ILE A 119 7.95 15.92 -5.64
C ILE A 119 6.43 15.99 -5.67
N LEU A 120 5.78 14.85 -5.91
CA LEU A 120 4.35 14.69 -5.65
C LEU A 120 4.16 14.06 -4.27
N LEU A 121 3.45 14.76 -3.38
CA LEU A 121 3.03 14.23 -2.09
C LEU A 121 1.63 13.62 -2.22
N VAL A 122 1.50 12.36 -1.80
CA VAL A 122 0.23 11.67 -1.64
C VAL A 122 0.11 11.17 -0.20
N ASP A 123 -1.11 11.05 0.31
CA ASP A 123 -1.34 10.76 1.72
C ASP A 123 -2.28 9.55 1.90
N TRP A 124 -1.79 8.53 2.59
CA TRP A 124 -2.53 7.31 2.86
C TRP A 124 -3.73 7.50 3.78
N VAL A 125 -3.72 8.51 4.65
CA VAL A 125 -4.84 8.80 5.57
C VAL A 125 -6.05 9.36 4.81
N LYS A 126 -5.83 9.89 3.60
CA LYS A 126 -6.94 10.34 2.75
C LYS A 126 -7.73 9.13 2.25
N GLU A 127 -9.00 9.36 1.95
CA GLU A 127 -9.97 8.27 1.76
C GLU A 127 -10.03 7.74 0.32
N ASP A 128 -9.45 8.46 -0.65
CA ASP A 128 -9.49 8.09 -2.06
C ASP A 128 -8.09 7.96 -2.64
N GLN A 129 -7.57 6.73 -2.69
CA GLN A 129 -6.32 6.42 -3.39
C GLN A 129 -6.52 6.20 -4.89
N SER A 130 -7.76 6.11 -5.39
CA SER A 130 -8.06 5.62 -6.73
C SER A 130 -7.54 6.53 -7.86
N TYR A 131 -7.27 7.80 -7.56
CA TYR A 131 -6.77 8.79 -8.53
C TYR A 131 -5.24 8.93 -8.55
N TRP A 132 -4.49 8.26 -7.66
CA TRP A 132 -3.05 8.48 -7.52
C TRP A 132 -2.27 8.27 -8.84
N LEU A 133 -2.58 7.21 -9.58
CA LEU A 133 -1.91 6.95 -10.87
C LEU A 133 -2.27 7.96 -11.96
N GLU A 134 -3.49 8.52 -11.91
CA GLU A 134 -3.91 9.57 -12.84
C GLU A 134 -3.08 10.84 -12.60
N ASP A 135 -2.99 11.25 -11.34
CA ASP A 135 -2.27 12.46 -10.92
C ASP A 135 -0.78 12.35 -11.19
N MET A 136 -0.17 11.21 -10.87
CA MET A 136 1.22 10.93 -11.21
C MET A 136 1.46 11.08 -12.72
N ASN A 137 0.64 10.42 -13.55
CA ASN A 137 0.84 10.42 -14.99
C ASN A 137 0.64 11.81 -15.58
N GLU A 138 -0.43 12.51 -15.21
CA GLU A 138 -0.72 13.86 -15.71
C GLU A 138 0.39 14.84 -15.34
N LEU A 139 0.77 14.86 -14.05
CA LEU A 139 1.76 15.80 -13.52
C LEU A 139 3.14 15.59 -14.14
N PHE A 140 3.68 14.38 -14.09
CA PHE A 140 5.04 14.14 -14.56
C PHE A 140 5.16 14.15 -16.08
N THR A 141 4.08 13.83 -16.81
CA THR A 141 4.04 14.06 -18.27
C THR A 141 4.13 15.56 -18.59
N LYS A 142 3.38 16.42 -17.88
CA LYS A 142 3.46 17.87 -18.05
C LYS A 142 4.83 18.43 -17.64
N CYS A 143 5.39 17.99 -16.50
CA CYS A 143 6.74 18.38 -16.08
C CYS A 143 7.81 17.95 -17.09
N ASN A 144 7.61 16.82 -17.78
CA ASN A 144 8.46 16.35 -18.87
C ASN A 144 8.36 17.20 -20.14
N GLN A 145 7.19 17.76 -20.42
CA GLN A 145 6.98 18.66 -21.56
C GLN A 145 7.55 20.06 -21.31
N ILE A 146 7.44 20.56 -20.07
CA ILE A 146 7.91 21.91 -19.70
C ILE A 146 9.43 22.02 -19.80
N GLN A 147 10.16 20.96 -19.41
CA GLN A 147 11.62 20.98 -19.38
C GLN A 147 12.20 19.60 -19.73
N PRO A 148 12.35 19.28 -21.03
CA PRO A 148 12.87 18.00 -21.49
C PRO A 148 14.39 17.87 -21.31
N ASP A 149 15.13 18.99 -21.33
CA ASP A 149 16.60 19.00 -21.44
C ASP A 149 17.35 19.10 -20.10
N VAL A 150 16.64 19.15 -18.97
CA VAL A 150 17.26 19.30 -17.64
C VAL A 150 17.26 17.97 -16.89
N SER A 151 18.42 17.61 -16.36
CA SER A 151 18.57 16.51 -15.42
C SER A 151 17.78 16.83 -14.15
N LYS A 152 16.62 16.21 -14.01
CA LYS A 152 15.70 16.42 -12.88
C LYS A 152 15.51 15.15 -12.08
N HIS A 153 15.33 15.33 -10.79
CA HIS A 153 14.95 14.25 -9.89
C HIS A 153 13.44 14.30 -9.66
N ASN A 154 12.73 13.30 -10.17
CA ASN A 154 11.28 13.21 -9.99
C ASN A 154 10.96 12.16 -8.92
N SER A 155 10.12 12.54 -7.96
CA SER A 155 9.82 11.73 -6.78
C SER A 155 8.33 11.70 -6.49
N LEU A 156 7.81 10.51 -6.19
CA LEU A 156 6.56 10.32 -5.46
C LEU A 156 6.93 10.07 -3.99
N MET A 157 6.33 10.82 -3.07
CA MET A 157 6.45 10.54 -1.64
C MET A 157 5.07 10.29 -1.04
N MET A 158 4.91 9.11 -0.46
CA MET A 158 3.72 8.69 0.26
C MET A 158 3.91 9.02 1.74
N ILE A 159 2.95 9.77 2.28
CA ILE A 159 2.90 10.21 3.67
C ILE A 159 1.88 9.35 4.43
N ASN A 160 2.14 9.13 5.71
CA ASN A 160 1.40 8.22 6.60
C ASN A 160 1.35 6.78 6.08
N SER A 161 2.45 6.28 5.51
CA SER A 161 2.50 4.99 4.81
C SER A 161 2.16 3.76 5.67
N ASP A 162 2.28 3.86 6.99
CA ASP A 162 1.84 2.83 7.93
C ASP A 162 0.31 2.65 7.96
N TYR A 163 -0.44 3.67 7.56
CA TYR A 163 -1.91 3.62 7.48
C TYR A 163 -2.42 2.61 6.45
N CYS A 164 -1.62 2.18 5.46
CA CYS A 164 -2.03 1.12 4.55
C CYS A 164 -2.36 -0.20 5.27
N LYS A 165 -1.66 -0.51 6.38
CA LYS A 165 -1.97 -1.66 7.25
C LYS A 165 -3.26 -1.46 8.03
N HIS A 166 -3.54 -0.23 8.44
CA HIS A 166 -4.82 0.10 9.06
C HIS A 166 -5.96 -0.19 8.07
N LEU A 167 -5.81 0.24 6.81
CA LEU A 167 -6.79 -0.04 5.76
C LEU A 167 -7.02 -1.54 5.57
N GLU A 168 -5.94 -2.32 5.44
CA GLU A 168 -6.01 -3.78 5.27
C GLU A 168 -6.71 -4.49 6.43
N THR A 169 -6.51 -4.02 7.66
CA THR A 169 -7.06 -4.66 8.87
C THR A 169 -8.50 -4.23 9.19
N THR A 170 -8.91 -3.03 8.78
CA THR A 170 -10.20 -2.44 9.21
C THR A 170 -11.24 -2.36 8.09
N HIS A 171 -10.83 -2.39 6.82
CA HIS A 171 -11.75 -2.26 5.70
C HIS A 171 -11.76 -3.50 4.81
N ALA A 172 -12.92 -4.17 4.73
CA ALA A 172 -13.09 -5.43 3.99
C ALA A 172 -12.78 -5.34 2.48
N ARG A 173 -12.76 -4.13 1.90
CA ARG A 173 -12.40 -3.90 0.49
C ARG A 173 -10.88 -3.80 0.27
N TRP A 174 -10.11 -3.59 1.33
CA TRP A 174 -8.66 -3.59 1.34
C TRP A 174 -8.18 -4.97 1.78
N SER A 175 -7.99 -5.86 0.81
CA SER A 175 -7.35 -7.15 1.03
C SER A 175 -5.85 -7.06 0.69
N ALA A 176 -5.07 -8.03 1.17
CA ALA A 176 -3.67 -8.20 0.76
C ALA A 176 -3.50 -8.13 -0.77
N SER A 177 -4.39 -8.77 -1.54
CA SER A 177 -4.37 -8.71 -3.01
C SER A 177 -4.57 -7.31 -3.57
N THR A 178 -5.40 -6.48 -2.94
CA THR A 178 -5.61 -5.07 -3.35
C THR A 178 -4.36 -4.25 -3.04
N VAL A 179 -3.72 -4.50 -1.90
CA VAL A 179 -2.46 -3.85 -1.50
C VAL A 179 -1.32 -4.25 -2.45
N ASP A 180 -1.18 -5.54 -2.76
CA ASP A 180 -0.20 -6.05 -3.73
C ASP A 180 -0.41 -5.46 -5.12
N PHE A 181 -1.66 -5.42 -5.58
CA PHE A 181 -2.03 -4.78 -6.84
C PHE A 181 -1.65 -3.29 -6.85
N MET A 182 -1.92 -2.54 -5.77
CA MET A 182 -1.51 -1.15 -5.63
C MET A 182 0.01 -1.01 -5.67
N HIS A 183 0.72 -1.84 -4.92
CA HIS A 183 2.17 -1.84 -4.83
C HIS A 183 2.80 -2.06 -6.21
N GLN A 184 2.37 -3.08 -6.96
CA GLN A 184 2.90 -3.34 -8.29
C GLN A 184 2.51 -2.26 -9.30
N SER A 185 1.31 -1.69 -9.20
CA SER A 185 0.84 -0.64 -10.09
C SER A 185 1.62 0.68 -9.94
N LEU A 186 1.86 1.12 -8.70
CA LEU A 186 2.68 2.29 -8.40
C LEU A 186 4.10 2.12 -8.95
N ARG A 187 4.67 0.92 -8.80
CA ARG A 187 6.01 0.61 -9.30
C ARG A 187 6.11 0.59 -10.81
N ILE A 188 5.12 0.03 -11.51
CA ILE A 188 5.08 0.11 -12.98
C ILE A 188 4.99 1.56 -13.43
N MET A 189 4.10 2.35 -12.81
CA MET A 189 3.93 3.76 -13.18
C MET A 189 5.24 4.54 -12.95
N ALA A 190 5.85 4.39 -11.78
CA ALA A 190 7.13 5.02 -11.46
C ALA A 190 8.25 4.60 -12.41
N LEU A 191 8.35 3.31 -12.74
CA LEU A 191 9.35 2.81 -13.67
C LEU A 191 9.20 3.44 -15.07
N ASN A 192 7.98 3.60 -15.56
CA ASN A 192 7.72 4.18 -16.89
C ASN A 192 7.93 5.70 -16.93
N LEU A 193 7.59 6.39 -15.84
CA LEU A 193 7.75 7.85 -15.73
C LEU A 193 9.14 8.28 -15.26
N GLY A 194 10.01 7.32 -14.90
CA GLY A 194 11.35 7.59 -14.38
C GLY A 194 11.33 8.24 -13.00
N LEU A 195 10.44 7.78 -12.11
CA LEU A 195 10.27 8.33 -10.77
C LEU A 195 11.02 7.50 -9.73
N SER A 196 11.48 8.17 -8.69
CA SER A 196 11.74 7.53 -7.41
C SER A 196 10.46 7.49 -6.58
N VAL A 197 10.29 6.48 -5.73
CA VAL A 197 9.11 6.29 -4.89
C VAL A 197 9.57 6.16 -3.45
N TYR A 198 8.98 6.92 -2.54
CA TYR A 198 9.38 6.95 -1.14
C TYR A 198 8.17 6.82 -0.23
N SER A 199 8.38 6.18 0.93
CA SER A 199 7.39 6.01 1.99
C SER A 199 7.93 6.62 3.27
N ASP A 200 7.03 7.18 4.08
CA ASP A 200 7.45 7.90 5.27
C ASP A 200 7.52 7.08 6.57
N LYS A 201 7.50 5.75 6.47
CA LYS A 201 7.55 4.86 7.64
C LYS A 201 8.86 5.02 8.42
N ASN A 202 8.73 5.00 9.75
CA ASN A 202 9.82 5.11 10.72
C ASN A 202 10.55 6.47 10.70
N ASP A 203 9.81 7.57 10.59
CA ASP A 203 10.34 8.94 10.72
C ASP A 203 11.28 9.32 9.57
N SER A 204 10.64 9.65 8.45
CA SER A 204 11.15 9.59 7.09
C SER A 204 12.23 10.58 6.65
N VAL A 205 13.07 11.06 7.57
CA VAL A 205 14.12 12.05 7.29
C VAL A 205 15.00 11.59 6.13
N LEU A 206 15.39 10.32 6.11
CA LEU A 206 16.24 9.76 5.05
C LEU A 206 15.52 9.66 3.69
N ALA A 207 14.25 9.23 3.70
CA ALA A 207 13.43 9.16 2.50
C ALA A 207 13.16 10.55 1.93
N THR A 208 12.87 11.52 2.81
CA THR A 208 12.68 12.94 2.49
C THR A 208 13.96 13.56 1.91
N LYS A 209 15.12 13.28 2.53
CA LYS A 209 16.44 13.69 2.05
C LYS A 209 16.68 13.21 0.63
N SER A 210 16.40 11.93 0.37
CA SER A 210 16.48 11.36 -0.97
C SER A 210 15.48 11.99 -1.93
N ALA A 211 14.21 12.14 -1.52
CA ALA A 211 13.14 12.67 -2.33
C ALA A 211 13.42 14.10 -2.79
N ALA A 212 14.06 14.92 -1.95
CA ALA A 212 14.51 16.28 -2.25
C ALA A 212 15.81 16.33 -3.09
N GLY A 213 16.38 15.19 -3.48
CA GLY A 213 17.58 15.13 -4.31
C GLY A 213 18.88 15.43 -3.56
N ILE A 214 18.87 15.41 -2.23
CA ILE A 214 20.09 15.59 -1.42
C ILE A 214 20.95 14.34 -1.54
N PRO A 215 22.26 14.46 -1.80
CA PRO A 215 23.15 13.31 -1.90
C PRO A 215 23.15 12.46 -0.62
N LEU A 216 22.88 11.16 -0.80
CA LEU A 216 23.00 10.16 0.26
C LEU A 216 24.38 9.48 0.24
N THR A 217 24.90 9.17 1.42
CA THR A 217 26.07 8.31 1.62
C THR A 217 25.79 6.87 1.18
N GLY A 218 26.85 6.07 1.04
CA GLY A 218 26.71 4.65 0.66
C GLY A 218 25.98 3.80 1.72
N GLU A 219 26.03 4.18 2.99
CA GLU A 219 25.34 3.48 4.08
C GLU A 219 23.86 3.87 4.10
N GLU A 220 23.57 5.17 4.02
CA GLU A 220 22.21 5.71 3.88
C GLU A 220 21.45 5.08 2.70
N ARG A 221 22.10 4.91 1.53
CA ARG A 221 21.45 4.27 0.37
C ARG A 221 21.08 2.81 0.63
N LYS A 222 21.86 2.08 1.43
CA LYS A 222 21.58 0.68 1.76
C LYS A 222 20.43 0.58 2.75
N GLU A 223 20.40 1.47 3.73
CA GLU A 223 19.33 1.56 4.71
C GLU A 223 18.00 1.95 4.08
N LEU A 224 18.02 2.90 3.14
CA LEU A 224 16.81 3.39 2.50
C LEU A 224 16.14 2.35 1.59
N SER A 225 16.90 1.48 0.93
CA SER A 225 16.35 0.60 -0.12
C SER A 225 15.45 -0.51 0.44
N ASP A 226 14.13 -0.39 0.26
CA ASP A 226 13.15 -1.46 0.51
C ASP A 226 12.17 -1.56 -0.68
N LEU A 227 12.13 -2.74 -1.29
CA LEU A 227 11.33 -3.07 -2.47
C LEU A 227 10.19 -4.06 -2.14
N VAL A 228 10.06 -4.46 -0.87
CA VAL A 228 9.25 -5.61 -0.46
C VAL A 228 7.93 -5.18 0.12
N HIS A 229 7.94 -4.22 1.05
CA HIS A 229 6.74 -3.83 1.78
C HIS A 229 6.24 -2.47 1.32
N LEU A 230 4.93 -2.36 1.04
CA LEU A 230 4.36 -1.13 0.53
C LEU A 230 4.47 0.02 1.54
N GLU A 231 4.33 -0.27 2.84
CA GLU A 231 4.42 0.77 3.87
C GLU A 231 5.83 1.34 4.04
N SER A 232 6.89 0.60 3.65
CA SER A 232 8.28 1.07 3.66
C SER A 232 8.87 1.17 2.26
N LEU A 233 8.02 1.28 1.24
CA LEU A 233 8.46 1.26 -0.14
C LEU A 233 9.38 2.45 -0.45
N ASN A 234 10.62 2.14 -0.80
CA ASN A 234 11.65 3.12 -1.09
C ASN A 234 12.49 2.64 -2.28
N ILE A 235 12.21 3.24 -3.44
CA ILE A 235 12.75 2.88 -4.74
C ILE A 235 13.43 4.09 -5.33
N ILE A 236 14.74 3.99 -5.51
CA ILE A 236 15.50 4.99 -6.26
C ILE A 236 15.30 4.72 -7.74
N GLN A 237 15.11 5.77 -8.53
CA GLN A 237 15.01 5.69 -9.99
C GLN A 237 16.10 4.78 -10.59
N GLY A 238 15.70 3.86 -11.46
CA GLY A 238 16.61 2.91 -12.13
C GLY A 238 17.00 1.68 -11.30
N SER A 239 16.64 1.61 -10.01
CA SER A 239 16.89 0.43 -9.17
C SER A 239 15.86 -0.69 -9.38
N ASP A 240 14.66 -0.36 -9.87
CA ASP A 240 13.57 -1.31 -10.06
C ASP A 240 13.57 -1.96 -11.46
N SER A 241 12.82 -3.05 -11.62
CA SER A 241 12.63 -3.70 -12.91
C SER A 241 11.31 -4.47 -12.97
N LEU A 242 10.80 -4.69 -14.19
CA LEU A 242 9.58 -5.48 -14.40
C LEU A 242 9.66 -6.88 -13.74
N SER A 243 10.83 -7.52 -13.78
CA SER A 243 11.05 -8.82 -13.15
C SER A 243 10.96 -8.76 -11.62
N LYS A 244 11.44 -7.68 -11.00
CA LYS A 244 11.31 -7.50 -9.54
C LYS A 244 9.85 -7.22 -9.16
N ILE A 245 9.14 -6.43 -9.96
CA ILE A 245 7.73 -6.11 -9.72
C ILE A 245 6.86 -7.37 -9.80
N SER A 246 7.10 -8.26 -10.78
CA SER A 246 6.33 -9.50 -10.94
C SER A 246 6.54 -10.53 -9.82
N MET A 247 7.51 -10.33 -8.92
CA MET A 247 7.75 -11.26 -7.80
C MET A 247 6.80 -11.06 -6.62
N ILE A 248 6.06 -9.94 -6.58
CA ILE A 248 5.04 -9.70 -5.53
C ILE A 248 3.84 -10.63 -5.78
N ASP A 249 3.25 -10.51 -6.96
CA ASP A 249 2.23 -11.43 -7.47
C ASP A 249 2.51 -11.74 -8.95
N GLU A 250 2.68 -13.02 -9.26
CA GLU A 250 2.93 -13.53 -10.61
C GLU A 250 1.71 -13.37 -11.53
N SER A 251 0.51 -13.26 -10.96
CA SER A 251 -0.74 -13.08 -11.71
C SER A 251 -0.87 -11.67 -12.30
N PHE A 252 -0.11 -10.71 -11.77
CA PHE A 252 -0.13 -9.32 -12.20
C PHE A 252 0.46 -9.17 -13.62
N PRO A 253 -0.29 -8.57 -14.58
CA PRO A 253 0.11 -8.57 -15.99
C PRO A 253 1.13 -7.45 -16.31
N THR A 254 2.30 -7.51 -15.67
CA THR A 254 3.38 -6.51 -15.76
C THR A 254 3.77 -6.12 -17.19
N SER A 255 3.83 -7.10 -18.09
CA SER A 255 4.18 -6.86 -19.51
C SER A 255 3.09 -6.15 -20.31
N ALA A 256 1.83 -6.29 -19.92
CA ALA A 256 0.72 -5.58 -20.54
C ALA A 256 0.67 -4.15 -20.04
N TYR A 257 0.71 -3.97 -18.72
CA TYR A 257 0.65 -2.64 -18.09
C TYR A 257 1.86 -1.75 -18.39
N SER A 258 3.06 -2.32 -18.57
CA SER A 258 4.23 -1.55 -19.03
C SER A 258 4.11 -1.03 -20.46
N LYS A 259 3.21 -1.57 -21.28
CA LYS A 259 2.96 -1.10 -22.66
C LYS A 259 1.74 -0.20 -22.78
N ASP A 260 0.80 -0.35 -21.85
CA ASP A 260 -0.49 0.32 -21.85
C ASP A 260 -0.78 0.87 -20.45
N LEU A 261 -0.22 2.05 -20.19
CA LEU A 261 -0.42 2.77 -18.93
C LEU A 261 -1.86 3.25 -18.76
N ASP A 262 -2.59 3.51 -19.85
CA ASP A 262 -3.99 3.93 -19.79
C ASP A 262 -4.85 2.81 -19.22
N LYS A 263 -4.63 1.57 -19.70
CA LYS A 263 -5.28 0.41 -19.13
C LYS A 263 -4.91 0.20 -17.66
N LEU A 264 -3.64 0.36 -17.29
CA LEU A 264 -3.21 0.26 -15.89
C LEU A 264 -3.97 1.27 -15.00
N ARG A 265 -4.05 2.54 -15.43
CA ARG A 265 -4.78 3.59 -14.70
C ARG A 265 -6.26 3.27 -14.55
N GLN A 266 -6.89 2.78 -15.62
CA GLN A 266 -8.30 2.40 -15.59
C GLN A 266 -8.54 1.22 -14.64
N ASP A 267 -7.76 0.14 -14.75
CA ASP A 267 -7.87 -1.03 -13.88
C ASP A 267 -7.59 -0.65 -12.42
N TYR A 268 -6.64 0.27 -12.19
CA TYR A 268 -6.35 0.81 -10.86
C TYR A 268 -7.51 1.57 -10.27
N ALA A 269 -8.07 2.56 -10.97
CA ALA A 269 -9.21 3.33 -10.50
C ALA A 269 -10.43 2.44 -10.18
N ASN A 270 -10.61 1.33 -10.92
CA ASN A 270 -11.68 0.36 -10.70
C ASN A 270 -11.43 -0.58 -9.51
N THR A 271 -10.17 -0.92 -9.25
CA THR A 271 -9.78 -1.91 -8.23
C THR A 271 -9.63 -1.25 -6.86
N ILE A 272 -9.05 -0.05 -6.81
CA ILE A 272 -8.76 0.63 -5.56
C ILE A 272 -10.05 1.17 -4.92
N PRO A 273 -10.36 0.81 -3.66
CA PRO A 273 -11.60 1.23 -3.03
C PRO A 273 -11.65 2.74 -2.83
N GLN A 274 -12.62 3.40 -3.45
CA GLN A 274 -13.03 4.75 -3.06
C GLN A 274 -13.76 4.67 -1.73
N MET A 275 -13.23 5.30 -0.69
CA MET A 275 -13.99 5.52 0.53
C MET A 275 -14.77 6.81 0.38
N LYS A 276 -16.10 6.70 0.35
CA LYS A 276 -16.94 7.90 0.41
C LYS A 276 -16.92 8.36 1.85
N THR A 277 -16.49 9.59 2.08
CA THR A 277 -16.62 10.24 3.38
C THR A 277 -18.08 10.17 3.79
N ARG A 278 -18.34 9.54 4.94
CA ARG A 278 -19.67 9.52 5.52
C ARG A 278 -19.95 10.94 5.99
N ASP A 279 -20.58 11.74 5.14
CA ASP A 279 -20.95 13.13 5.42
C ASP A 279 -21.78 13.21 6.71
N ASN A 280 -21.12 13.37 7.85
CA ASN A 280 -21.73 13.86 9.08
C ASN A 280 -21.86 15.38 8.98
N LYS A 281 -22.57 15.86 7.96
CA LYS A 281 -23.19 17.19 7.98
C LYS A 281 -24.68 16.98 8.16
N ALA A 282 -25.11 17.06 9.42
CA ALA A 282 -26.47 17.43 9.73
C ALA A 282 -26.74 18.82 9.12
N THR A 283 -27.34 18.85 7.93
CA THR A 283 -27.95 20.06 7.38
C THR A 283 -29.42 19.75 7.13
N VAL A 284 -30.25 20.47 7.87
CA VAL A 284 -31.70 20.53 7.77
C VAL A 284 -32.06 21.17 6.41
N GLU A 285 -33.24 20.77 5.91
CA GLU A 285 -34.10 21.44 4.92
C GLU A 285 -34.24 20.81 3.52
N THR A 286 -35.20 19.88 3.47
CA THR A 286 -36.39 19.84 2.59
C THR A 286 -36.21 19.89 1.06
N SER A 287 -36.50 18.76 0.42
CA SER A 287 -37.65 18.65 -0.50
C SER A 287 -37.93 17.19 -0.89
N ASP A 288 -39.22 16.87 -0.92
CA ASP A 288 -39.82 15.55 -1.02
C ASP A 288 -39.50 14.77 -2.31
N THR A 289 -39.09 13.52 -2.17
CA THR A 289 -39.68 12.38 -2.92
C THR A 289 -39.46 11.11 -2.09
N GLN A 290 -40.52 10.62 -1.44
CA GLN A 290 -40.51 9.36 -0.70
C GLN A 290 -40.45 8.16 -1.66
N GLU A 291 -39.30 7.51 -1.75
CA GLU A 291 -39.24 6.05 -1.91
C GLU A 291 -38.58 5.50 -0.65
N SER A 292 -39.37 4.78 0.16
CA SER A 292 -38.87 4.12 1.37
C SER A 292 -37.92 3.00 0.96
N VAL A 293 -36.62 3.28 0.94
CA VAL A 293 -35.59 2.24 0.96
C VAL A 293 -35.68 1.58 2.34
N ALA A 294 -36.26 0.38 2.38
CA ALA A 294 -36.24 -0.46 3.56
C ALA A 294 -34.79 -0.71 3.94
N ILE A 295 -34.34 -0.10 5.04
CA ILE A 295 -33.05 -0.37 5.66
C ILE A 295 -33.09 -1.85 6.06
N PRO A 296 -32.26 -2.74 5.46
CA PRO A 296 -32.24 -4.13 5.84
C PRO A 296 -31.77 -4.22 7.29
N ASP A 297 -32.55 -4.90 8.12
CA ASP A 297 -32.19 -5.14 9.52
C ASP A 297 -30.92 -6.03 9.53
N VAL A 298 -29.79 -5.38 9.82
CA VAL A 298 -28.46 -5.99 9.88
C VAL A 298 -28.46 -7.14 10.90
N GLN A 299 -29.34 -7.10 11.88
CA GLN A 299 -29.47 -8.10 12.94
C GLN A 299 -30.08 -9.40 12.41
N GLU A 300 -31.09 -9.31 11.54
CA GLU A 300 -31.72 -10.48 10.89
C GLU A 300 -30.78 -11.13 9.86
N GLN A 301 -30.00 -10.33 9.14
CA GLN A 301 -28.97 -10.84 8.22
C GLN A 301 -27.83 -11.56 8.94
N LEU A 302 -27.40 -11.04 10.09
CA LEU A 302 -26.39 -11.68 10.94
C LEU A 302 -26.91 -12.98 11.55
N GLU A 303 -28.16 -13.01 12.00
CA GLU A 303 -28.79 -14.24 12.52
C GLU A 303 -28.90 -15.31 11.43
N HIS A 304 -29.26 -14.92 10.20
CA HIS A 304 -29.30 -15.83 9.06
C HIS A 304 -27.91 -16.40 8.72
N LEU A 305 -26.86 -15.56 8.69
CA LEU A 305 -25.47 -16.00 8.47
C LEU A 305 -24.98 -16.94 9.58
N TYR A 306 -25.27 -16.62 10.84
CA TYR A 306 -24.93 -17.46 11.98
C TYR A 306 -25.60 -18.84 11.89
N ASN A 307 -26.89 -18.87 11.54
CA ASN A 307 -27.64 -20.11 11.35
C ASN A 307 -27.13 -20.94 10.16
N LEU A 308 -26.71 -20.30 9.08
CA LEU A 308 -26.04 -20.94 7.94
C LEU A 308 -24.71 -21.59 8.34
N GLN A 309 -23.88 -20.86 9.10
CA GLN A 309 -22.61 -21.36 9.60
C GLN A 309 -22.81 -22.54 10.56
N LYS A 310 -23.82 -22.48 11.43
CA LYS A 310 -24.18 -23.56 12.35
C LYS A 310 -24.63 -24.81 11.60
N LYS A 311 -25.46 -24.66 10.55
CA LYS A 311 -25.86 -25.77 9.67
C LYS A 311 -24.66 -26.38 8.95
N GLN A 312 -23.80 -25.57 8.33
CA GLN A 312 -22.60 -26.07 7.64
C GLN A 312 -21.63 -26.81 8.58
N SER A 313 -21.47 -26.32 9.81
CA SER A 313 -20.64 -26.98 10.83
C SER A 313 -21.22 -28.34 11.22
N SER A 314 -22.53 -28.45 11.30
CA SER A 314 -23.23 -29.71 11.59
C SER A 314 -23.08 -30.71 10.44
N THR A 315 -23.20 -30.26 9.18
CA THR A 315 -22.98 -31.10 7.99
C THR A 315 -21.53 -31.59 7.89
N LYS A 316 -20.55 -30.73 8.20
CA LYS A 316 -19.13 -31.12 8.24
C LYS A 316 -18.85 -32.19 9.30
N ARG A 317 -19.46 -32.10 10.49
CA ARG A 317 -19.33 -33.14 11.53
C ARG A 317 -19.97 -34.45 11.10
N LEU A 318 -21.13 -34.40 10.43
CA LEU A 318 -21.79 -35.59 9.91
C LEU A 318 -20.97 -36.28 8.83
N GLN A 319 -20.34 -35.50 7.93
CA GLN A 319 -19.42 -36.02 6.91
C GLN A 319 -18.15 -36.61 7.53
N GLN A 320 -17.57 -35.97 8.55
CA GLN A 320 -16.43 -36.52 9.29
C GLN A 320 -16.77 -37.84 9.98
N HIS A 321 -17.97 -37.94 10.56
CA HIS A 321 -18.40 -39.17 11.22
C HIS A 321 -18.66 -40.30 10.22
N GLN A 322 -19.26 -40.01 9.04
CA GLN A 322 -19.36 -40.98 7.96
C GLN A 322 -18.00 -41.41 7.41
N GLN A 323 -17.05 -40.49 7.27
CA GLN A 323 -15.70 -40.82 6.81
C GLN A 323 -14.98 -41.72 7.81
N GLN A 324 -15.08 -41.45 9.12
CA GLN A 324 -14.52 -42.33 10.16
C GLN A 324 -15.16 -43.72 10.17
N GLN A 325 -16.47 -43.83 9.91
CA GLN A 325 -17.12 -45.13 9.77
C GLN A 325 -16.61 -45.89 8.53
N LEU A 326 -16.45 -45.21 7.38
CA LEU A 326 -15.87 -45.79 6.17
C LEU A 326 -14.42 -46.27 6.36
N ASP A 327 -13.59 -45.48 7.04
CA ASP A 327 -12.20 -45.83 7.31
C ASP A 327 -12.10 -47.01 8.29
N SER A 328 -13.01 -47.09 9.29
CA SER A 328 -13.09 -48.24 10.20
C SER A 328 -13.51 -49.53 9.48
N HIS A 329 -14.44 -49.46 8.54
CA HIS A 329 -14.85 -50.61 7.72
C HIS A 329 -13.72 -51.09 6.79
N GLN A 330 -12.93 -50.19 6.21
CA GLN A 330 -11.77 -50.59 5.40
C GLN A 330 -10.66 -51.24 6.25
N SER A 331 -10.43 -50.74 7.48
CA SER A 331 -9.48 -51.34 8.42
C SER A 331 -9.86 -52.78 8.79
N VAL A 332 -11.13 -53.03 9.10
CA VAL A 332 -11.62 -54.39 9.44
C VAL A 332 -11.51 -55.35 8.25
N ILE A 333 -11.77 -54.88 7.03
CA ILE A 333 -11.61 -55.68 5.80
C ILE A 333 -10.13 -56.00 5.54
N GLN A 334 -9.22 -55.04 5.71
CA GLN A 334 -7.77 -55.27 5.57
C GLN A 334 -7.23 -56.24 6.61
N GLU A 335 -7.70 -56.15 7.86
CA GLU A 335 -7.29 -57.04 8.95
C GLU A 335 -7.80 -58.48 8.72
N THR A 336 -9.02 -58.62 8.20
CA THR A 336 -9.60 -59.93 7.82
C THR A 336 -8.85 -60.58 6.65
N ILE A 337 -8.49 -59.80 5.61
CA ILE A 337 -7.70 -60.29 4.47
C ILE A 337 -6.27 -60.67 4.93
N THR A 338 -5.66 -59.88 5.79
CA THR A 338 -4.31 -60.15 6.31
C THR A 338 -4.30 -61.44 7.15
N THR A 339 -5.34 -61.66 7.95
CA THR A 339 -5.52 -62.88 8.77
C THR A 339 -5.79 -64.12 7.90
N ALA A 340 -6.54 -63.97 6.79
CA ALA A 340 -6.77 -65.03 5.81
C ALA A 340 -5.52 -65.39 4.99
N ILE A 341 -4.61 -64.44 4.77
CA ILE A 341 -3.35 -64.68 4.05
C ILE A 341 -2.30 -65.31 4.96
N MET A 342 -2.25 -64.95 6.25
CA MET A 342 -1.29 -65.53 7.22
C MET A 342 -1.63 -66.97 7.63
N ASN A 343 -2.90 -67.37 7.55
CA ASN A 343 -3.34 -68.75 7.78
C ASN A 343 -3.52 -69.47 6.43
N GLY A 344 -2.42 -70.01 5.91
CA GLY A 344 -2.33 -70.68 4.60
C GLY A 344 -3.61 -71.40 4.17
N GLY A 345 -4.16 -70.93 3.04
CA GLY A 345 -5.51 -71.26 2.59
C GLY A 345 -5.81 -72.75 2.49
N LYS A 346 -6.86 -73.16 3.20
CA LYS A 346 -7.80 -74.23 2.85
C LYS A 346 -8.99 -74.22 3.83
N HIS A 347 -10.11 -73.64 3.43
CA HIS A 347 -11.41 -74.32 3.26
C HIS A 347 -12.58 -73.35 3.20
N ASP A 348 -13.49 -73.69 2.27
CA ASP A 348 -14.93 -73.47 2.15
C ASP A 348 -15.63 -72.38 2.97
N TYR A 349 -16.31 -71.52 2.20
CA TYR A 349 -17.35 -70.60 2.64
C TYR A 349 -18.47 -71.34 3.39
N ASN A 350 -18.75 -70.92 4.63
CA ASN A 350 -20.06 -71.07 5.23
C ASN A 350 -20.55 -69.70 5.73
N ASN A 351 -21.75 -69.35 5.25
CA ASN A 351 -22.56 -68.22 5.66
C ASN A 351 -22.86 -68.29 7.16
N GLU A 352 -22.19 -67.51 7.99
CA GLU A 352 -22.60 -67.23 9.38
C GLU A 352 -21.83 -66.00 9.91
N ALA A 353 -21.95 -64.86 9.22
CA ALA A 353 -21.48 -63.56 9.72
C ALA A 353 -22.32 -62.40 9.14
N LEU A 354 -23.62 -62.65 8.96
CA LEU A 354 -24.58 -61.66 8.46
C LEU A 354 -25.83 -61.58 9.36
N GLU A 355 -25.66 -61.71 10.68
CA GLU A 355 -26.71 -61.40 11.67
C GLU A 355 -26.09 -60.70 12.89
N ALA A 356 -25.76 -59.42 12.69
CA ALA A 356 -25.68 -58.44 13.77
C ALA A 356 -26.10 -57.06 13.21
N ALA A 357 -27.18 -57.06 12.43
CA ALA A 357 -27.86 -55.87 11.96
C ALA A 357 -29.22 -55.77 12.68
N THR A 358 -29.20 -55.31 13.93
CA THR A 358 -30.38 -54.74 14.60
C THR A 358 -29.91 -53.99 15.83
N ILE A 359 -29.63 -52.70 15.66
CA ILE A 359 -29.63 -51.76 16.78
C ILE A 359 -30.70 -50.71 16.47
N SER A 360 -31.64 -50.66 17.40
CA SER A 360 -32.82 -49.79 17.53
C SER A 360 -32.46 -48.30 17.44
N PRO A 361 -33.35 -47.42 16.95
CA PRO A 361 -33.23 -45.98 17.18
C PRO A 361 -33.62 -45.71 18.64
N GLY A 362 -32.63 -45.71 19.53
CA GLY A 362 -32.80 -45.36 20.94
C GLY A 362 -32.26 -43.96 21.21
N GLU A 363 -33.18 -43.04 21.49
CA GLU A 363 -33.10 -41.98 22.50
C GLU A 363 -31.69 -41.49 22.88
N ASP A 364 -31.20 -40.44 22.20
CA ASP A 364 -30.03 -39.65 22.65
C ASP A 364 -30.23 -38.14 22.33
N ASP A 365 -31.49 -37.66 22.30
CA ASP A 365 -31.80 -36.22 22.21
C ASP A 365 -31.77 -35.53 23.60
N ASP A 366 -31.69 -36.29 24.70
CA ASP A 366 -31.75 -35.73 26.06
C ASP A 366 -30.39 -35.18 26.59
N ALA A 367 -29.29 -35.38 25.86
CA ALA A 367 -27.96 -34.96 26.30
C ALA A 367 -27.64 -33.48 25.99
N LEU A 368 -28.38 -32.83 25.09
CA LEU A 368 -28.15 -31.42 24.72
C LEU A 368 -29.03 -30.43 25.48
N ASP A 369 -30.25 -30.81 25.88
CA ASP A 369 -31.09 -29.97 26.73
C ASP A 369 -30.52 -29.83 28.17
N SER A 370 -29.83 -30.87 28.66
CA SER A 370 -29.12 -30.85 29.96
C SER A 370 -27.92 -29.89 30.01
N LEU A 371 -27.36 -29.52 28.86
CA LEU A 371 -26.22 -28.59 28.79
C LEU A 371 -26.66 -27.11 28.78
N VAL A 372 -27.86 -26.82 28.26
CA VAL A 372 -28.43 -25.47 28.26
C VAL A 372 -28.97 -25.11 29.65
N ASP A 373 -29.56 -26.07 30.37
CA ASP A 373 -30.05 -25.83 31.74
C ASP A 373 -28.92 -25.57 32.76
N ASN A 374 -27.73 -26.15 32.55
CA ASN A 374 -26.56 -25.90 33.41
C ASN A 374 -25.89 -24.52 33.20
N ILE A 375 -26.16 -23.86 32.08
CA ILE A 375 -25.63 -22.51 31.80
C ILE A 375 -26.61 -21.44 32.33
N VAL A 376 -27.91 -21.71 32.31
CA VAL A 376 -28.93 -20.78 32.84
C VAL A 376 -28.94 -20.75 34.38
N GLN A 377 -28.62 -21.86 35.07
CA GLN A 377 -28.58 -21.87 36.54
C GLN A 377 -27.37 -21.19 37.19
N ARG A 378 -26.30 -20.86 36.45
CA ARG A 378 -25.12 -20.16 37.00
C ARG A 378 -25.22 -18.62 36.96
N HIS A 379 -26.29 -18.05 36.43
CA HIS A 379 -26.54 -16.60 36.42
C HIS A 379 -27.75 -16.16 37.28
N GLN A 380 -28.26 -17.05 38.15
CA GLN A 380 -29.25 -16.70 39.17
C GLN A 380 -28.89 -17.28 40.55
N ILE A 381 -27.69 -16.99 41.05
CA ILE A 381 -27.47 -16.90 42.49
C ILE A 381 -26.66 -15.63 42.74
N SER A 382 -27.24 -14.82 43.62
CA SER A 382 -26.75 -13.54 44.13
C SER A 382 -25.51 -13.67 45.00
#